data_AF-A0AAV7JN77-F1
#
_entry.id   AF-A0AAV7JN77-F1
#
_cell.length_a   1.000
_cell.length_b   1.000
_cell.length_c   1.000
_cell.angle_alpha   90.00
_cell.angle_beta   90.00
_cell.angle_gamma   90.00
#
_symmetry.space_group_name_H-M   'P 1'
#
loop_
_entity.id
_entity.type
_entity.pdbx_description
1 polymer ?
#
loop_
_entity_poly.entity_id
_entity_poly.type
_entity_poly.pdbx_seq_one_letter_code
_entity_poly.pdbx_strand_id
1 'polypeptide(L)'
;MYCIILILILVPLANGANYNCSSQTPCSCNLKGVGNMNLTGVKFHNNQTYVESFGFDGFRYRYYPCGAGGPWGNGDCKKGDTTCQYTGDEGYFSLGTAVRYVISQAVSDKHMPYVSFSYYGGTKGRASTVEIICDPASSVDKLQFMGEYPTHAYNFKLNTVKFCPNISPLF
;
A
#
# COMPACT_ATOMS: atom_id res chain seq x y z
N MET A 1 -41.11 -38.82 11.45
CA MET A 1 -39.75 -38.97 12.02
C MET A 1 -38.76 -38.57 10.93
N TYR A 2 -38.26 -37.34 10.95
CA TYR A 2 -37.35 -36.83 9.91
C TYR A 2 -35.91 -36.89 10.44
N CYS A 3 -35.06 -37.65 9.75
CA CYS A 3 -33.65 -37.79 10.04
C CYS A 3 -32.89 -36.67 9.32
N ILE A 4 -32.48 -35.63 10.05
CA ILE A 4 -31.66 -34.54 9.50
C ILE A 4 -30.21 -35.02 9.50
N ILE A 5 -29.69 -35.35 8.32
CA ILE A 5 -28.27 -35.67 8.12
C ILE A 5 -27.50 -34.35 8.15
N LEU A 6 -26.82 -34.09 9.26
CA LEU A 6 -25.91 -32.96 9.44
C LEU A 6 -24.61 -33.26 8.66
N ILE A 7 -24.50 -32.72 7.44
CA ILE A 7 -23.25 -32.79 6.67
C ILE A 7 -22.28 -31.76 7.27
N LEU A 8 -21.38 -32.24 8.12
CA LEU A 8 -20.22 -31.48 8.59
C LEU A 8 -19.27 -31.26 7.41
N ILE A 9 -19.39 -30.10 6.76
CA ILE A 9 -18.43 -29.65 5.76
C ILE A 9 -17.16 -29.25 6.53
N LEU A 10 -16.18 -30.15 6.57
CA LEU A 10 -14.81 -29.85 6.98
C LEU A 10 -14.24 -28.87 5.96
N VAL A 11 -14.37 -27.57 6.22
CA VAL A 11 -13.63 -26.56 5.48
C VAL A 11 -12.16 -26.72 5.88
N PRO A 12 -11.24 -27.09 4.97
CA PRO A 12 -9.83 -27.13 5.32
C PRO A 12 -9.41 -25.73 5.74
N LEU A 13 -8.91 -25.59 6.98
CA LEU A 13 -8.22 -24.37 7.38
C LEU A 13 -7.07 -24.19 6.39
N ALA A 14 -7.18 -23.18 5.53
CA ALA A 14 -6.10 -22.80 4.64
C ALA A 14 -4.93 -22.39 5.54
N ASN A 15 -3.87 -23.19 5.54
CA ASN A 15 -2.59 -22.79 6.09
C ASN A 15 -2.09 -21.61 5.25
N GLY A 16 -2.45 -20.39 5.66
CA GLY A 16 -1.89 -19.18 5.10
C GLY A 16 -0.38 -19.25 5.25
N ALA A 17 0.34 -19.35 4.13
CA ALA A 17 1.79 -19.24 4.16
C ALA A 17 2.13 -17.82 4.62
N ASN A 18 2.71 -17.70 5.82
CA ASN A 18 3.24 -16.43 6.32
C ASN A 18 4.52 -16.10 5.55
N TYR A 19 4.43 -15.08 4.69
CA TYR A 19 5.56 -14.67 3.86
C TYR A 19 6.37 -13.54 4.53
N ASN A 20 7.39 -13.92 5.29
CA ASN A 20 8.73 -13.31 5.37
C ASN A 20 9.06 -12.15 4.38
N CYS A 21 8.68 -10.88 4.58
CA CYS A 21 9.29 -9.76 3.83
C CYS A 21 10.49 -9.19 4.60
N SER A 22 11.70 -9.40 4.10
CA SER A 22 12.90 -8.70 4.58
C SER A 22 13.09 -7.42 3.78
N SER A 23 12.86 -6.27 4.41
CA SER A 23 13.08 -4.98 3.78
C SER A 23 14.55 -4.83 3.39
N GLN A 24 14.78 -4.35 2.17
CA GLN A 24 16.10 -3.92 1.69
C GLN A 24 16.19 -2.40 1.64
N THR A 25 15.09 -1.74 1.29
CA THR A 25 14.94 -0.28 1.25
C THR A 25 13.49 0.10 1.58
N PRO A 26 13.16 1.40 1.76
CA PRO A 26 11.77 1.86 1.85
C PRO A 26 10.90 1.54 0.62
N CYS A 27 11.53 1.09 -0.48
CA CYS A 27 10.89 0.74 -1.75
C CYS A 27 10.82 -0.75 -2.03
N SER A 28 11.66 -1.54 -1.36
CA SER A 28 11.98 -2.88 -1.80
C SER A 28 12.05 -3.88 -0.67
N CYS A 29 11.65 -5.08 -1.01
CA CYS A 29 11.28 -6.13 -0.10
C CYS A 29 11.64 -7.44 -0.77
N ASN A 30 12.40 -8.31 -0.09
CA ASN A 30 12.55 -9.69 -0.53
C ASN A 30 11.50 -10.53 0.21
N LEU A 31 10.57 -11.10 -0.55
CA LEU A 31 9.55 -11.99 -0.03
C LEU A 31 10.06 -13.42 -0.13
N LYS A 32 10.29 -14.05 1.02
CA LYS A 32 10.85 -15.41 1.08
C LYS A 32 9.99 -16.39 0.28
N GLY A 33 10.59 -17.08 -0.69
CA GLY A 33 9.91 -18.04 -1.55
C GLY A 33 9.22 -17.43 -2.78
N VAL A 34 9.26 -16.11 -2.94
CA VAL A 34 8.59 -15.40 -4.06
C VAL A 34 9.57 -14.51 -4.83
N GLY A 35 10.48 -13.80 -4.15
CA GLY A 35 11.54 -13.01 -4.79
C GLY A 35 11.56 -11.54 -4.38
N ASN A 36 12.30 -10.73 -5.13
CA ASN A 36 12.42 -9.29 -4.88
C ASN A 36 11.24 -8.54 -5.47
N MET A 37 10.64 -7.67 -4.67
CA MET A 37 9.60 -6.71 -5.09
C MET A 37 10.14 -5.30 -4.92
N ASN A 38 9.82 -4.41 -5.86
CA ASN A 38 10.38 -3.05 -5.89
C ASN A 38 9.39 -2.00 -6.40
N LEU A 39 9.15 -0.96 -5.61
CA LEU A 39 8.26 0.14 -5.91
C LEU A 39 8.88 1.30 -6.68
N THR A 40 10.18 1.28 -6.99
CA THR A 40 10.86 2.39 -7.71
C THR A 40 10.23 2.69 -9.08
N GLY A 41 9.51 1.73 -9.67
CA GLY A 41 8.83 1.89 -10.97
C GLY A 41 7.42 2.45 -10.89
N VAL A 42 6.84 2.64 -9.70
CA VAL A 42 5.47 3.13 -9.51
C VAL A 42 5.39 4.61 -9.85
N LYS A 43 4.47 4.98 -10.75
CA LYS A 43 4.29 6.34 -11.27
C LYS A 43 2.82 6.62 -11.58
N PHE A 44 2.44 7.89 -11.48
CA PHE A 44 1.15 8.38 -11.91
C PHE A 44 1.20 8.67 -13.40
N HIS A 45 0.01 8.70 -14.01
CA HIS A 45 -0.22 9.14 -15.36
C HIS A 45 0.65 10.35 -15.70
N ASN A 46 1.36 10.30 -16.84
CA ASN A 46 2.35 11.30 -17.29
C ASN A 46 3.73 11.27 -16.60
N ASN A 47 4.22 10.10 -16.17
CA ASN A 47 5.56 9.91 -15.60
C ASN A 47 5.83 10.65 -14.27
N GLN A 48 4.78 11.09 -13.57
CA GLN A 48 4.95 11.70 -12.26
C GLN A 48 5.33 10.65 -11.21
N THR A 49 6.19 11.01 -10.26
CA THR A 49 6.77 10.10 -9.25
C THR A 49 5.85 9.82 -8.06
N TYR A 50 4.55 10.14 -8.18
CA TYR A 50 3.52 9.81 -7.19
C TYR A 50 2.44 8.97 -7.81
N VAL A 51 1.43 8.58 -7.04
CA VAL A 51 0.08 8.17 -7.47
C VAL A 51 -0.92 8.98 -6.66
N GLU A 52 -2.06 9.32 -7.24
CA GLU A 52 -3.09 10.13 -6.54
C GLU A 52 -4.41 9.40 -6.40
N SER A 53 -5.14 9.81 -5.36
CA SER A 53 -6.49 9.34 -5.05
C SER A 53 -7.34 10.52 -4.60
N PHE A 54 -8.63 10.45 -4.86
CA PHE A 54 -9.62 11.37 -4.28
C PHE A 54 -10.40 10.59 -3.22
N GLY A 55 -10.35 11.06 -1.99
CA GLY A 55 -11.11 10.47 -0.90
C GLY A 55 -12.58 10.83 -0.98
N PHE A 56 -13.41 9.98 -0.38
CA PHE A 56 -14.84 10.25 -0.18
C PHE A 56 -15.10 11.41 0.80
N ASP A 57 -14.06 11.82 1.54
CA ASP A 57 -14.01 13.00 2.40
C ASP A 57 -13.78 14.31 1.63
N GLY A 58 -13.63 14.23 0.30
CA GLY A 58 -13.41 15.38 -0.57
C GLY A 58 -11.95 15.83 -0.65
N PHE A 59 -11.02 15.16 0.03
CA PHE A 59 -9.60 15.50 -0.03
C PHE A 59 -8.87 14.78 -1.15
N ARG A 60 -7.82 15.42 -1.68
CA ARG A 60 -6.89 14.79 -2.62
C ARG A 60 -5.70 14.24 -1.86
N TYR A 61 -5.35 12.99 -2.15
CA TYR A 61 -4.22 12.30 -1.55
C TYR A 61 -3.17 11.98 -2.61
N ARG A 62 -1.91 12.14 -2.26
CA ARG A 62 -0.78 11.72 -3.08
C ARG A 62 0.11 10.77 -2.30
N TYR A 63 0.54 9.71 -2.95
CA TYR A 63 1.50 8.76 -2.42
C TYR A 63 2.74 8.73 -3.30
N TYR A 64 3.89 8.91 -2.66
CA TYR A 64 5.25 8.88 -3.17
C TYR A 64 5.91 7.64 -2.59
N PRO A 65 5.90 6.53 -3.33
CA PRO A 65 6.73 5.40 -2.97
C PRO A 65 8.16 5.87 -2.68
N CYS A 66 8.82 5.24 -1.72
CA CYS A 66 10.23 5.50 -1.40
C CYS A 66 10.58 6.85 -0.75
N GLY A 67 9.61 7.73 -0.50
CA GLY A 67 9.92 9.09 -0.04
C GLY A 67 10.59 9.95 -1.12
N ALA A 68 10.32 9.65 -2.39
CA ALA A 68 10.75 10.46 -3.53
C ALA A 68 10.09 11.86 -3.58
N GLY A 69 9.24 12.19 -2.61
CA GLY A 69 8.53 13.46 -2.56
C GLY A 69 9.47 14.68 -2.54
N GLY A 70 9.00 15.80 -3.08
CA GLY A 70 9.50 17.16 -2.87
C GLY A 70 9.25 18.10 -4.08
N PRO A 71 9.32 19.44 -3.89
CA PRO A 71 8.56 20.24 -2.94
C PRO A 71 7.13 20.53 -3.46
N TRP A 72 6.14 20.54 -2.56
CA TRP A 72 4.72 20.55 -2.93
C TRP A 72 4.02 21.84 -2.51
N GLY A 73 4.21 22.89 -3.33
CA GLY A 73 3.49 24.16 -3.15
C GLY A 73 3.57 24.71 -1.72
N ASN A 74 2.47 25.31 -1.24
CA ASN A 74 2.32 25.72 0.15
C ASN A 74 1.94 24.51 1.02
N GLY A 75 2.50 24.41 2.23
CA GLY A 75 2.10 23.41 3.24
C GLY A 75 3.26 22.72 3.95
N ASP A 76 2.91 21.68 4.70
CA ASP A 76 3.80 20.88 5.56
C ASP A 76 4.44 19.67 4.84
N CYS A 77 3.91 19.25 3.70
CA CYS A 77 4.45 18.13 2.93
C CYS A 77 5.80 18.50 2.27
N LYS A 78 6.88 17.86 2.72
CA LYS A 78 8.28 18.14 2.39
C LYS A 78 8.93 16.98 1.66
N LYS A 79 10.18 17.22 1.23
CA LYS A 79 11.02 16.17 0.69
C LYS A 79 11.24 15.06 1.73
N GLY A 80 11.01 13.80 1.33
CA GLY A 80 11.09 12.63 2.22
C GLY A 80 9.74 12.18 2.81
N ASP A 81 8.68 12.97 2.66
CA ASP A 81 7.32 12.51 2.92
C ASP A 81 6.87 11.50 1.85
N THR A 82 6.14 10.50 2.29
CA THR A 82 5.60 9.44 1.42
C THR A 82 4.16 9.68 1.08
N THR A 83 3.37 10.26 1.97
CA THR A 83 1.94 10.40 1.73
C THR A 83 1.50 11.79 2.17
N CYS A 84 0.75 12.48 1.31
CA CYS A 84 0.30 13.83 1.60
C CYS A 84 -1.17 14.05 1.24
N GLN A 85 -1.87 14.78 2.10
CA GLN A 85 -3.26 15.22 1.91
C GLN A 85 -3.28 16.68 1.49
N TYR A 86 -4.01 17.01 0.43
CA TYR A 86 -4.26 18.40 0.02
C TYR A 86 -5.65 18.83 0.48
N THR A 87 -5.72 19.90 1.27
CA THR A 87 -6.97 20.45 1.81
C THR A 87 -7.47 21.68 1.07
N GLY A 88 -6.82 22.07 -0.03
CA GLY A 88 -7.10 23.35 -0.69
C GLY A 88 -6.31 24.47 -0.03
N ASP A 89 -6.99 25.25 0.81
CA ASP A 89 -6.51 26.54 1.30
C ASP A 89 -5.29 26.44 2.22
N GLU A 90 -5.19 25.36 3.00
CA GLU A 90 -4.05 25.13 3.91
C GLU A 90 -2.88 24.40 3.23
N GLY A 91 -3.05 24.00 1.97
CA GLY A 91 -2.02 23.31 1.21
C GLY A 91 -1.92 21.82 1.52
N TYR A 92 -0.69 21.28 1.51
CA TYR A 92 -0.43 19.86 1.71
C TYR A 92 -0.01 19.53 3.15
N PHE A 93 -0.61 18.51 3.76
CA PHE A 93 -0.18 17.95 5.04
C PHE A 93 0.52 16.60 4.86
N SER A 94 1.62 16.40 5.58
CA SER A 94 2.29 15.10 5.64
C SER A 94 1.46 14.10 6.46
N LEU A 95 1.29 12.90 5.91
CA LEU A 95 0.66 11.76 6.56
C LEU A 95 1.67 10.66 6.91
N GLY A 96 2.97 10.88 6.68
CA GLY A 96 4.00 9.88 6.95
C GLY A 96 5.27 10.08 6.14
N THR A 97 6.38 9.55 6.66
CA THR A 97 7.72 9.71 6.09
C THR A 97 8.34 8.37 5.71
N ALA A 98 9.21 8.36 4.70
CA ALA A 98 9.99 7.16 4.33
C ALA A 98 11.09 6.80 5.36
N VAL A 99 11.39 7.70 6.30
CA VAL A 99 12.41 7.49 7.34
C VAL A 99 11.91 6.53 8.41
N ARG A 100 10.60 6.47 8.64
CA ARG A 100 9.97 5.62 9.65
C ARG A 100 8.88 4.79 8.99
N TYR A 101 9.25 3.58 8.55
CA TYR A 101 8.32 2.64 7.98
C TYR A 101 8.38 1.27 8.64
N VAL A 102 7.24 0.59 8.67
CA VAL A 102 7.12 -0.81 9.06
C VAL A 102 6.50 -1.57 7.90
N ILE A 103 7.07 -2.73 7.58
CA ILE A 103 6.50 -3.66 6.62
C ILE A 103 5.78 -4.76 7.40
N SER A 104 4.46 -4.87 7.23
CA SER A 104 3.69 -6.02 7.72
C SER A 104 3.28 -6.95 6.57
N GLN A 105 3.25 -8.25 6.87
CA GLN A 105 3.20 -9.31 5.86
C GLN A 105 1.80 -9.64 5.34
N ALA A 106 1.82 -10.15 4.11
CA ALA A 106 0.71 -10.70 3.35
C ALA A 106 0.03 -11.87 4.06
N VAL A 107 -1.28 -11.78 4.28
CA VAL A 107 -2.13 -12.96 4.46
C VAL A 107 -2.59 -13.38 3.07
N SER A 108 -2.08 -14.49 2.56
CA SER A 108 -2.56 -15.05 1.28
C SER A 108 -3.91 -15.74 1.52
N ASP A 109 -5.01 -15.01 1.39
CA ASP A 109 -6.27 -15.62 0.99
C ASP A 109 -6.25 -15.78 -0.53
N LYS A 110 -5.64 -16.88 -0.97
CA LYS A 110 -5.71 -17.42 -2.34
C LYS A 110 -5.41 -16.40 -3.46
N HIS A 111 -4.11 -16.22 -3.73
CA HIS A 111 -3.47 -15.98 -5.05
C HIS A 111 -2.67 -14.69 -5.24
N MET A 112 -2.73 -13.70 -4.35
CA MET A 112 -1.99 -12.44 -4.55
C MET A 112 -1.27 -11.98 -3.28
N PRO A 113 0.08 -11.94 -3.26
CA PRO A 113 0.78 -11.36 -2.13
C PRO A 113 0.49 -9.85 -2.09
N TYR A 114 0.08 -9.35 -0.93
CA TYR A 114 0.04 -7.92 -0.65
C TYR A 114 1.06 -7.57 0.44
N VAL A 115 1.62 -6.38 0.39
CA VAL A 115 2.55 -5.90 1.41
C VAL A 115 2.06 -4.56 1.92
N SER A 116 1.95 -4.42 3.24
CA SER A 116 1.54 -3.17 3.85
C SER A 116 2.77 -2.40 4.32
N PHE A 117 2.90 -1.15 3.87
CA PHE A 117 3.89 -0.20 4.35
C PHE A 117 3.19 0.82 5.24
N SER A 118 3.53 0.83 6.52
CA SER A 118 3.05 1.85 7.47
C SER A 118 4.11 2.92 7.62
N TYR A 119 3.79 4.17 7.30
CA TYR A 119 4.66 5.34 7.37
C TYR A 119 4.24 6.25 8.52
N TYR A 120 5.21 6.71 9.31
CA TYR A 120 4.97 7.51 10.52
C TYR A 120 5.68 8.86 10.46
N GLY A 121 5.31 9.74 11.39
CA GLY A 121 5.96 11.04 11.58
C GLY A 121 5.38 12.16 10.71
N GLY A 122 4.15 11.99 10.22
CA GLY A 122 3.41 13.06 9.56
C GLY A 122 3.06 14.20 10.54
N THR A 123 2.57 15.30 9.98
CA THR A 123 2.17 16.48 10.77
C THR A 123 1.13 16.06 11.82
N LYS A 124 1.23 16.60 13.05
CA LYS A 124 0.29 16.31 14.15
C LYS A 124 0.19 14.82 14.52
N GLY A 125 1.26 14.05 14.31
CA GLY A 125 1.30 12.63 14.65
C GLY A 125 0.58 11.73 13.64
N ARG A 126 0.29 12.23 12.44
CA ARG A 126 -0.35 11.44 11.38
C ARG A 126 0.53 10.31 10.89
N ALA A 127 -0.13 9.22 10.50
CA ALA A 127 0.48 8.04 9.92
C ALA A 127 -0.36 7.56 8.73
N SER A 128 0.29 6.89 7.78
CA SER A 128 -0.37 6.34 6.61
C SER A 128 0.05 4.91 6.38
N THR A 129 -0.90 4.02 6.14
CA THR A 129 -0.65 2.64 5.74
C THR A 129 -1.03 2.48 4.28
N VAL A 130 -0.11 1.96 3.46
CA VAL A 130 -0.36 1.65 2.05
C VAL A 130 -0.26 0.14 1.87
N GLU A 131 -1.40 -0.48 1.59
CA GLU A 131 -1.50 -1.87 1.17
C GLU A 131 -1.18 -1.96 -0.32
N ILE A 132 -0.11 -2.64 -0.67
CA ILE A 132 0.35 -2.77 -2.06
C ILE A 132 -0.03 -4.15 -2.56
N ILE A 133 -0.83 -4.18 -3.61
CA ILE A 133 -1.34 -5.39 -4.24
C ILE A 133 -0.67 -5.51 -5.61
N CYS A 134 -0.03 -6.65 -5.85
CA CYS A 134 0.39 -7.03 -7.19
C CYS A 134 -0.86 -7.21 -8.06
N ASP A 135 -0.99 -6.44 -9.13
CA ASP A 135 -2.05 -6.58 -10.12
C ASP A 135 -1.43 -6.71 -11.52
N PRO A 136 -1.22 -7.92 -12.04
CA PRO A 136 -0.57 -8.14 -13.33
C PRO A 136 -1.45 -7.74 -14.51
N ALA A 137 -2.76 -7.58 -14.30
CA ALA A 137 -3.68 -7.10 -15.33
C ALA A 137 -3.73 -5.57 -15.40
N SER A 138 -3.19 -4.87 -14.40
CA SER A 138 -3.23 -3.42 -14.38
C SER A 138 -2.23 -2.80 -15.36
N SER A 139 -2.73 -1.90 -16.21
CA SER A 139 -1.91 -1.05 -17.09
C SER A 139 -1.47 0.25 -16.41
N VAL A 140 -2.06 0.60 -15.26
CA VAL A 140 -1.83 1.87 -14.53
C VAL A 140 -1.74 1.65 -13.03
N ASP A 141 -0.90 2.43 -12.36
CA ASP A 141 -0.82 2.38 -10.89
C ASP A 141 -2.04 3.12 -10.30
N LYS A 142 -2.85 2.43 -9.50
CA LYS A 142 -4.09 2.98 -8.94
C LYS A 142 -4.03 3.05 -7.43
N LEU A 143 -4.03 4.27 -6.89
CA LEU A 143 -4.17 4.52 -5.46
C LEU A 143 -5.64 4.74 -5.08
N GLN A 144 -6.08 4.06 -4.05
CA GLN A 144 -7.41 4.21 -3.46
C GLN A 144 -7.28 4.59 -1.99
N PHE A 145 -7.93 5.68 -1.59
CA PHE A 145 -8.14 6.00 -0.19
C PHE A 145 -9.20 5.06 0.40
N MET A 146 -8.85 4.36 1.47
CA MET A 146 -9.72 3.39 2.16
C MET A 146 -10.41 4.00 3.37
N GLY A 147 -9.88 5.10 3.92
CA GLY A 147 -10.44 5.80 5.06
C GLY A 147 -9.40 6.16 6.13
N GLU A 148 -9.83 6.94 7.10
CA GLU A 148 -9.08 7.29 8.30
C GLU A 148 -9.63 6.48 9.48
N TYR A 149 -8.85 5.53 9.98
CA TYR A 149 -9.23 4.73 11.14
C TYR A 149 -8.00 4.11 11.84
N PRO A 150 -7.73 4.45 13.13
CA PRO A 150 -8.38 5.49 13.94
C PRO A 150 -8.03 6.93 13.46
N THR A 151 -8.45 7.96 14.20
CA THR A 151 -8.08 9.36 13.92
C THR A 151 -6.57 9.49 13.70
N HIS A 152 -6.20 10.20 12.64
CA HIS A 152 -4.85 10.44 12.13
C HIS A 152 -4.12 9.21 11.56
N ALA A 153 -4.80 8.08 11.37
CA ALA A 153 -4.28 6.90 10.68
C ALA A 153 -5.00 6.68 9.34
N TYR A 154 -4.31 7.01 8.24
CA TYR A 154 -4.88 6.98 6.89
C TYR A 154 -4.53 5.67 6.18
N ASN A 155 -5.52 4.99 5.62
CA ASN A 155 -5.33 3.72 4.94
C ASN A 155 -5.51 3.89 3.43
N PHE A 156 -4.60 3.29 2.67
CA PHE A 156 -4.59 3.32 1.22
C PHE A 156 -4.39 1.92 0.66
N LYS A 157 -4.90 1.72 -0.55
CA LYS A 157 -4.68 0.54 -1.37
C LYS A 157 -4.05 0.95 -2.69
N LEU A 158 -2.92 0.37 -3.03
CA LEU A 158 -2.20 0.57 -4.29
C LEU A 158 -2.23 -0.72 -5.09
N ASN A 159 -2.95 -0.71 -6.22
CA ASN A 159 -2.88 -1.79 -7.20
C ASN A 159 -1.82 -1.43 -8.25
N THR A 160 -0.82 -2.28 -8.42
CA THR A 160 0.29 -2.03 -9.36
C THR A 160 0.91 -3.32 -9.88
N VAL A 161 1.26 -3.34 -11.16
CA VAL A 161 2.07 -4.42 -11.74
C VAL A 161 3.54 -4.32 -11.33
N LYS A 162 4.00 -3.13 -10.90
CA LYS A 162 5.42 -2.87 -10.57
C LYS A 162 5.87 -3.58 -9.30
N PHE A 163 4.92 -3.93 -8.44
CA PHE A 163 5.17 -4.70 -7.23
C PHE A 163 4.91 -6.20 -7.41
N CYS A 164 4.57 -6.64 -8.63
CA CYS A 164 4.47 -8.06 -8.89
C CYS A 164 5.87 -8.68 -8.85
N PRO A 165 6.05 -9.76 -8.07
CA PRO A 165 7.29 -10.51 -8.14
C PRO A 165 7.47 -11.03 -9.57
N ASN A 166 8.71 -11.33 -9.96
CA ASN A 166 8.99 -12.07 -11.20
C ASN A 166 8.46 -13.50 -11.05
N ILE A 167 7.14 -13.66 -11.00
CA ILE A 167 6.48 -14.93 -11.11
C ILE A 167 6.74 -15.32 -12.55
N SER A 168 7.73 -16.18 -12.76
CA SER A 168 7.83 -16.94 -13.99
C SER A 168 6.42 -17.51 -14.21
N PRO A 169 5.78 -17.30 -15.37
CA PRO A 169 4.47 -17.86 -15.62
C PRO A 169 4.61 -19.36 -15.40
N LEU A 170 4.01 -19.87 -14.32
CA LEU A 170 3.85 -21.29 -14.12
C LEU A 170 2.83 -21.72 -15.17
N PHE A 171 3.37 -22.10 -16.33
CA PHE A 171 2.71 -22.91 -17.33
C PHE A 171 2.30 -24.26 -16.73
#